data_AF-A0A0F8VTY0-F1
#
_entry.id   AF-A0A0F8VTY0-F1
#
_cell.length_a   1.000
_cell.length_b   1.000
_cell.length_c   1.000
_cell.angle_alpha   90.00
_cell.angle_beta   90.00
_cell.angle_gamma   90.00
#
_symmetry.space_group_name_H-M   'P 1'
#
loop_
_entity.id
_entity.type
_entity.pdbx_description
1 polymer ?
#
loop_
_entity_poly.entity_id
_entity_poly.type
_entity_poly.pdbx_seq_one_letter_code
_entity_poly.pdbx_strand_id
1 'polypeptide(L)'
;VDYVGIHSDWAVTASSPLWAGGLIQDFSASTPIDPAIAADPVPSNGRSIVEVSTTLGWSGPTEYTATGYDVYFRTNPDAASNPLVVSNELVTTYDPPGDLAWETRYYWTVDSYGDTIKHEGNTWTFITKPDLYLKKLPYLIYGGVNTEMQVLWQASETTSSSIEWGLDTSYSLGYVATSEYGIDHQHSYTITGLTPGTHYKYRVNDTETGSFTAAPAGSATDVKFFAYGDTRSNPGDHETVAGEIIQTYTTDPEFQTLALHVGDWINSDTEGNWTGEFFPTNYANIVQYKKDIPINGCRGNHEGGGSVYNKYYPYPYVSGFYWSFDYGPAHIVIL
;
A
#
# COMPACT_ATOMS: atom_id res chain seq x y z
N VAL A 1 -30.66 3.27 -17.32
CA VAL A 1 -29.31 2.75 -17.02
C VAL A 1 -28.43 3.24 -18.13
N ASP A 2 -27.65 4.28 -17.86
CA ASP A 2 -26.59 4.70 -18.77
C ASP A 2 -25.31 4.01 -18.30
N TYR A 3 -24.76 3.14 -19.14
CA TYR A 3 -23.55 2.37 -18.88
C TYR A 3 -22.42 2.90 -19.76
N VAL A 4 -21.28 3.22 -19.17
CA VAL A 4 -20.05 3.52 -19.90
C VAL A 4 -19.15 2.30 -19.80
N GLY A 5 -19.05 1.55 -20.89
CA GLY A 5 -18.07 0.48 -21.03
C GLY A 5 -16.72 1.06 -21.45
N ILE A 6 -15.75 1.03 -20.54
CA ILE A 6 -14.36 1.34 -20.87
C ILE A 6 -13.69 0.01 -21.22
N HIS A 7 -13.67 -0.31 -22.50
CA HIS A 7 -12.83 -1.40 -23.01
C HIS A 7 -11.41 -0.88 -23.23
N SER A 8 -10.41 -1.67 -22.81
CA SER A 8 -9.00 -1.47 -23.13
C SER A 8 -8.75 -1.80 -24.60
N ASP A 9 -9.13 -0.91 -25.49
CA ASP A 9 -8.55 -0.84 -26.83
C ASP A 9 -8.62 0.62 -27.29
N TRP A 10 -7.59 1.08 -28.01
CA TRP A 10 -7.31 2.45 -28.45
C TRP A 10 -6.51 3.34 -27.49
N ALA A 11 -5.19 3.17 -27.58
CA ALA A 11 -4.19 4.14 -27.14
C ALA A 11 -4.40 5.49 -27.87
N VAL A 12 -4.66 6.54 -27.10
CA VAL A 12 -4.44 7.93 -27.54
C VAL A 12 -3.25 8.46 -26.77
N THR A 13 -2.13 8.64 -27.48
CA THR A 13 -0.95 9.33 -26.98
C THR A 13 -1.28 10.80 -26.70
N ALA A 14 -1.32 11.18 -25.43
CA ALA A 14 -1.29 12.59 -25.02
C ALA A 14 -0.01 12.84 -24.21
N SER A 15 0.82 13.73 -24.75
CA SER A 15 2.06 14.22 -24.16
C SER A 15 1.81 15.06 -22.90
N SER A 16 2.44 14.66 -21.79
CA SER A 16 2.97 15.41 -20.62
C SER A 16 2.58 16.90 -20.43
N PRO A 17 2.41 17.34 -19.17
CA PRO A 17 3.59 17.80 -18.43
C PRO A 17 3.73 17.18 -17.02
N LEU A 18 5.00 16.98 -16.66
CA LEU A 18 5.51 16.64 -15.35
C LEU A 18 4.94 17.57 -14.25
N TRP A 19 4.70 17.04 -13.04
CA TRP A 19 5.40 17.44 -11.79
C TRP A 19 4.96 16.61 -10.57
N ALA A 20 5.97 16.02 -9.93
CA ALA A 20 6.19 15.85 -8.49
C ALA A 20 5.21 14.99 -7.63
N GLY A 21 5.38 13.68 -7.73
CA GLY A 21 5.20 12.74 -6.61
C GLY A 21 6.34 11.73 -6.67
N GLY A 22 7.38 11.94 -5.86
CA GLY A 22 8.66 11.24 -5.97
C GLY A 22 8.55 9.73 -5.76
N LEU A 23 8.47 8.98 -6.85
CA LEU A 23 8.98 7.61 -6.91
C LEU A 23 10.48 7.68 -6.62
N ILE A 24 10.89 7.27 -5.41
CA ILE A 24 12.29 6.86 -5.19
C ILE A 24 12.46 5.54 -5.92
N GLN A 25 12.70 5.61 -7.22
CA GLN A 25 13.33 4.52 -7.93
C GLN A 25 14.78 4.50 -7.45
N ASP A 26 15.09 3.61 -6.50
CA ASP A 26 16.41 3.46 -5.90
C ASP A 26 17.35 2.86 -6.94
N PHE A 27 17.91 3.71 -7.79
CA PHE A 27 19.10 3.40 -8.55
C PHE A 27 20.26 3.46 -7.55
N SER A 28 20.56 2.33 -6.90
CA SER A 28 21.82 2.18 -6.19
C SER A 28 22.94 2.23 -7.22
N ALA A 29 23.53 3.41 -7.43
CA ALA A 29 24.83 3.49 -8.07
C ALA A 29 25.77 2.67 -7.17
N SER A 30 26.26 1.53 -7.67
CA SER A 30 27.29 0.77 -6.96
C SER A 30 28.49 1.69 -6.79
N THR A 31 28.73 2.14 -5.56
CA THR A 31 30.01 2.77 -5.21
C THR A 31 31.13 1.80 -5.61
N PRO A 32 32.23 2.26 -6.23
CA PRO A 32 33.37 1.39 -6.51
C PRO A 32 33.71 0.59 -5.25
N ILE A 33 33.83 -0.74 -5.40
CA ILE A 33 34.22 -1.60 -4.27
C ILE A 33 35.67 -1.24 -3.95
N ASP A 34 35.86 -0.56 -2.82
CA ASP A 34 37.18 -0.35 -2.25
C ASP A 34 37.51 -1.59 -1.39
N PRO A 35 38.50 -2.41 -1.81
CA PRO A 35 38.82 -3.65 -1.11
C PRO A 35 39.44 -3.44 0.28
N ALA A 36 39.82 -2.21 0.64
CA ALA A 36 40.48 -1.86 1.88
C ALA A 36 39.52 -1.51 3.03
N ILE A 37 38.20 -1.48 2.79
CA ILE A 37 37.20 -1.06 3.78
C ILE A 37 36.04 -2.06 3.88
N ALA A 38 35.19 -1.87 4.88
CA ALA A 38 33.97 -2.65 5.05
C ALA A 38 33.00 -2.46 3.86
N ALA A 39 32.30 -3.53 3.51
CA ALA A 39 31.42 -3.62 2.33
C ALA A 39 30.10 -4.32 2.67
N ASP A 40 29.21 -4.44 1.67
CA ASP A 40 27.95 -5.19 1.73
C ASP A 40 27.08 -4.88 2.96
N PRO A 41 26.66 -3.61 3.15
CA PRO A 41 25.85 -3.25 4.30
C PRO A 41 24.50 -3.96 4.30
N VAL A 42 24.08 -4.36 5.50
CA VAL A 42 22.74 -4.84 5.83
C VAL A 42 22.22 -3.94 6.96
N PRO A 43 21.08 -3.24 6.82
CA PRO A 43 20.30 -3.06 5.59
C PRO A 43 21.14 -2.45 4.45
N SER A 44 20.75 -2.74 3.21
CA SER A 44 21.43 -2.19 2.02
C SER A 44 21.44 -0.66 2.06
N ASN A 45 22.54 -0.05 1.61
CA ASN A 45 22.66 1.40 1.58
C ASN A 45 21.51 2.04 0.77
N GLY A 46 20.84 3.04 1.34
CA GLY A 46 19.68 3.73 0.74
C GLY A 46 18.33 3.10 1.06
N ARG A 47 18.29 1.92 1.71
CA ARG A 47 17.05 1.15 1.88
C ARG A 47 15.96 1.92 2.64
N SER A 48 14.75 1.88 2.11
CA SER A 48 13.53 2.32 2.80
C SER A 48 12.74 1.13 3.38
N ILE A 49 11.89 1.42 4.37
CA ILE A 49 11.00 0.47 5.04
C ILE A 49 11.80 -0.68 5.67
N VAL A 50 12.72 -0.29 6.55
CA VAL A 50 13.48 -1.24 7.38
C VAL A 50 12.77 -1.46 8.71
N GLU A 51 12.76 -2.69 9.20
CA GLU A 51 12.21 -3.02 10.53
C GLU A 51 12.89 -2.20 11.63
N VAL A 52 12.12 -1.73 12.62
CA VAL A 52 12.68 -0.96 13.75
C VAL A 52 13.59 -1.80 14.64
N SER A 53 13.43 -3.13 14.61
CA SER A 53 14.26 -4.09 15.31
C SER A 53 15.46 -4.58 14.46
N THR A 54 15.85 -3.84 13.42
CA THR A 54 16.90 -4.29 12.50
C THR A 54 18.27 -4.38 13.18
N THR A 55 18.98 -5.47 12.91
CA THR A 55 20.41 -5.59 13.20
C THR A 55 21.22 -5.10 11.99
N LEU A 56 22.25 -4.29 12.24
CA LEU A 56 23.20 -3.86 11.21
C LEU A 56 24.24 -4.95 10.96
N GLY A 57 24.68 -5.14 9.72
CA GLY A 57 25.69 -6.12 9.34
C GLY A 57 26.53 -5.69 8.15
N TRP A 58 27.77 -6.18 8.07
CA TRP A 58 28.71 -5.82 7.01
C TRP A 58 29.69 -6.96 6.70
N SER A 59 30.27 -6.92 5.51
CA SER A 59 31.46 -7.70 5.15
C SER A 59 32.72 -6.94 5.55
N GLY A 60 33.74 -7.65 6.03
CA GLY A 60 35.07 -7.09 6.26
C GLY A 60 35.81 -6.74 4.95
N PRO A 61 36.93 -5.99 5.05
CA PRO A 61 37.80 -5.72 3.91
C PRO A 61 38.38 -7.01 3.33
N THR A 62 38.72 -6.97 2.04
CA THR A 62 39.30 -8.13 1.32
C THR A 62 40.81 -8.00 1.12
N GLU A 63 41.37 -6.81 1.26
CA GLU A 63 42.81 -6.56 1.09
C GLU A 63 43.64 -7.05 2.28
N TYR A 64 43.04 -7.14 3.47
CA TYR A 64 43.68 -7.61 4.69
C TYR A 64 42.68 -8.30 5.61
N THR A 65 43.19 -9.02 6.62
CA THR A 65 42.36 -9.60 7.68
C THR A 65 42.09 -8.55 8.75
N ALA A 66 40.83 -8.18 8.94
CA ALA A 66 40.46 -7.23 9.99
C ALA A 66 40.77 -7.79 11.39
N THR A 67 41.31 -6.94 12.25
CA THR A 67 41.59 -7.22 13.66
C THR A 67 40.55 -6.62 14.61
N GLY A 68 39.71 -5.71 14.11
CA GLY A 68 38.60 -5.10 14.85
C GLY A 68 37.85 -4.08 13.99
N TYR A 69 36.72 -3.61 14.52
CA TYR A 69 35.86 -2.62 13.88
C TYR A 69 35.42 -1.55 14.88
N ASP A 70 35.39 -0.31 14.40
CA ASP A 70 34.63 0.78 15.04
C ASP A 70 33.33 0.97 14.25
N VAL A 71 32.20 1.00 14.96
CA VAL A 71 30.89 1.27 14.35
C VAL A 71 30.35 2.57 14.90
N TYR A 72 29.84 3.41 14.01
CA TYR A 72 29.18 4.66 14.36
C TYR A 72 27.75 4.65 13.87
N PHE A 73 26.80 5.11 14.68
CA PHE A 73 25.36 5.02 14.37
C PHE A 73 24.59 6.25 14.83
N ARG A 74 23.95 6.97 13.90
CA ARG A 74 23.38 8.31 14.15
C ARG A 74 22.15 8.62 13.31
N THR A 75 21.40 9.65 13.68
CA THR A 75 20.26 10.20 12.90
C THR A 75 20.60 11.49 12.16
N ASN A 76 21.70 12.18 12.53
CA ASN A 76 22.20 13.36 11.83
C ASN A 76 23.35 12.96 10.89
N PRO A 77 23.33 13.31 9.59
CA PRO A 77 24.45 13.03 8.69
C PRO A 77 25.76 13.74 9.09
N ASP A 78 25.70 14.84 9.86
CA ASP A 78 26.86 15.64 10.25
C ASP A 78 27.88 14.83 11.06
N ALA A 79 29.11 14.72 10.54
CA ALA A 79 30.21 13.99 11.17
C ALA A 79 30.70 14.59 12.50
N ALA A 80 30.29 15.83 12.84
CA ALA A 80 30.65 16.49 14.08
C ALA A 80 30.04 15.82 15.33
N SER A 81 29.02 14.96 15.15
CA SER A 81 28.49 14.05 16.17
C SER A 81 28.47 12.62 15.62
N ASN A 82 29.59 11.91 15.71
CA ASN A 82 29.69 10.51 15.30
C ASN A 82 29.75 9.61 16.54
N PRO A 83 28.61 9.26 17.16
CA PRO A 83 28.58 8.41 18.34
C PRO A 83 29.14 7.03 18.00
N LEU A 84 30.23 6.66 18.67
CA LEU A 84 30.83 5.33 18.59
C LEU A 84 29.97 4.36 19.39
N VAL A 85 29.48 3.32 18.74
CA VAL A 85 28.60 2.30 19.33
C VAL A 85 29.25 0.93 19.45
N VAL A 86 30.28 0.66 18.66
CA VAL A 86 31.20 -0.48 18.80
C VAL A 86 32.61 0.08 18.76
N SER A 87 33.49 -0.34 19.67
CA SER A 87 34.86 0.17 19.76
C SER A 87 35.90 -0.94 19.64
N ASN A 88 36.55 -1.00 18.48
CA ASN A 88 37.60 -1.96 18.12
C ASN A 88 37.28 -3.42 18.50
N GLU A 89 36.09 -3.89 18.11
CA GLU A 89 35.66 -5.27 18.35
C GLU A 89 35.66 -6.08 17.05
N LEU A 90 36.07 -7.35 17.10
CA LEU A 90 36.06 -8.23 15.93
C LEU A 90 34.66 -8.87 15.73
N VAL A 91 33.71 -8.03 15.36
CA VAL A 91 32.32 -8.40 15.05
C VAL A 91 31.97 -7.95 13.63
N THR A 92 30.95 -8.56 13.02
CA THR A 92 30.44 -8.14 11.69
C THR A 92 28.97 -7.74 11.73
N THR A 93 28.45 -7.54 12.94
CA THR A 93 27.07 -7.15 13.21
C THR A 93 26.99 -6.22 14.40
N TYR A 94 26.00 -5.33 14.40
CA TYR A 94 25.66 -4.47 15.53
C TYR A 94 24.15 -4.40 15.67
N ASP A 95 23.62 -4.78 16.84
CA ASP A 95 22.21 -4.66 17.15
C ASP A 95 21.97 -3.38 17.96
N PRO A 96 21.30 -2.35 17.40
CA PRO A 96 21.00 -1.14 18.13
C PRO A 96 20.20 -1.43 19.42
N PRO A 97 20.45 -0.70 20.52
CA PRO A 97 19.74 -0.95 21.77
C PRO A 97 18.27 -0.56 21.65
N GLY A 98 17.39 -1.57 21.69
CA GLY A 98 15.94 -1.41 21.57
C GLY A 98 15.49 -1.12 20.15
N ASP A 99 14.19 -0.93 19.99
CA ASP A 99 13.62 -0.57 18.68
C ASP A 99 14.02 0.85 18.29
N LEU A 100 14.42 1.00 17.04
CA LEU A 100 14.67 2.28 16.41
C LEU A 100 13.37 3.10 16.31
N ALA A 101 13.50 4.42 16.17
CA ALA A 101 12.35 5.28 15.94
C ALA A 101 11.73 4.99 14.56
N TRP A 102 10.41 5.00 14.48
CA TRP A 102 9.65 4.87 13.23
C TRP A 102 9.96 6.01 12.25
N GLU A 103 9.83 5.73 10.95
CA GLU A 103 10.00 6.68 9.84
C GLU A 103 11.25 7.57 9.94
N THR A 104 12.31 7.04 10.54
CA THR A 104 13.51 7.80 10.90
C THR A 104 14.67 7.38 10.01
N ARG A 105 15.36 8.37 9.45
CA ARG A 105 16.58 8.13 8.69
C ARG A 105 17.76 7.95 9.64
N TYR A 106 18.48 6.86 9.46
CA TYR A 106 19.71 6.56 10.16
C TYR A 106 20.91 6.57 9.20
N TYR A 107 22.07 6.89 9.76
CA TYR A 107 23.37 6.91 9.10
C TYR A 107 24.34 6.11 9.93
N TRP A 108 25.20 5.34 9.28
CA TRP A 108 26.18 4.54 9.99
C TRP A 108 27.44 4.32 9.17
N THR A 109 28.52 4.06 9.88
CA THR A 109 29.86 3.93 9.30
C THR A 109 30.56 2.78 10.02
N VAL A 110 31.32 1.99 9.28
CA VAL A 110 32.14 0.91 9.83
C VAL A 110 33.57 1.15 9.42
N ASP A 111 34.38 1.56 10.39
CA ASP A 111 35.82 1.62 10.19
C ASP A 111 36.43 0.28 10.57
N SER A 112 37.44 -0.16 9.82
CA SER A 112 38.08 -1.46 10.00
C SER A 112 39.55 -1.30 10.38
N TYR A 113 40.05 -2.20 11.22
CA TYR A 113 41.45 -2.22 11.65
C TYR A 113 42.21 -3.35 10.96
N GLY A 114 43.36 -3.02 10.36
CA GLY A 114 44.40 -3.97 9.97
C GLY A 114 45.59 -3.81 10.90
N ASP A 115 45.72 -4.71 11.88
CA ASP A 115 46.63 -4.55 13.02
C ASP A 115 46.40 -3.21 13.76
N THR A 116 47.34 -2.25 13.61
CA THR A 116 47.27 -0.92 14.23
C THR A 116 46.79 0.17 13.28
N ILE A 117 46.54 -0.15 12.00
CA ILE A 117 46.12 0.80 10.98
C ILE A 117 44.59 0.82 10.93
N LYS A 118 44.00 2.01 11.05
CA LYS A 118 42.57 2.24 10.90
C LYS A 118 42.26 2.65 9.46
N HIS A 119 41.27 2.00 8.87
CA HIS A 119 40.73 2.32 7.55
C HIS A 119 39.29 2.82 7.71
N GLU A 120 39.06 4.08 7.37
CA GLU A 120 37.74 4.73 7.49
C GLU A 120 36.78 4.22 6.42
N GLY A 121 35.59 3.79 6.85
CA GLY A 121 34.59 3.22 5.96
C GLY A 121 33.70 4.25 5.26
N ASN A 122 32.87 3.77 4.35
CA ASN A 122 31.81 4.57 3.75
C ASN A 122 30.68 4.84 4.76
N THR A 123 30.01 5.99 4.63
CA THR A 123 28.74 6.22 5.33
C THR A 123 27.59 5.58 4.55
N TRP A 124 26.86 4.69 5.22
CA TRP A 124 25.64 4.08 4.72
C TRP A 124 24.40 4.69 5.40
N THR A 125 23.25 4.59 4.75
CA THR A 125 21.98 5.10 5.27
C THR A 125 20.82 4.15 5.02
N PHE A 126 19.81 4.21 5.88
CA PHE A 126 18.51 3.58 5.66
C PHE A 126 17.40 4.39 6.37
N ILE A 127 16.14 4.07 6.07
CA ILE A 127 14.96 4.65 6.73
C ILE A 127 14.12 3.52 7.31
N THR A 128 13.81 3.59 8.60
CA THR A 128 12.90 2.64 9.26
C THR A 128 11.48 2.78 8.73
N LYS A 129 10.67 1.72 8.83
CA LYS A 129 9.27 1.76 8.43
C LYS A 129 8.48 2.77 9.29
N PRO A 130 7.38 3.35 8.78
CA PRO A 130 6.46 4.12 9.62
C PRO A 130 5.80 3.23 10.69
N ASP A 131 5.31 3.86 11.78
CA ASP A 131 4.60 3.20 12.90
C ASP A 131 3.38 2.40 12.42
N LEU A 132 2.87 2.77 11.24
CA LEU A 132 1.96 1.97 10.48
C LEU A 132 2.38 1.94 9.01
N TYR A 133 2.81 0.77 8.54
CA TYR A 133 2.98 0.51 7.12
C TYR A 133 1.82 -0.35 6.60
N LEU A 134 0.99 0.25 5.74
CA LEU A 134 -0.11 -0.44 5.07
C LEU A 134 0.37 -1.09 3.77
N LYS A 135 0.29 -2.42 3.72
CA LYS A 135 0.53 -3.20 2.49
C LYS A 135 -0.56 -2.93 1.46
N LYS A 136 -1.83 -2.82 1.91
CA LYS A 136 -3.01 -2.48 1.10
C LYS A 136 -3.67 -1.26 1.74
N LEU A 137 -3.72 -0.18 0.99
CA LEU A 137 -4.45 1.02 1.38
C LEU A 137 -5.97 0.75 1.38
N PRO A 138 -6.77 1.61 2.04
CA PRO A 138 -8.21 1.41 2.13
C PRO A 138 -8.88 1.19 0.78
N TYR A 139 -9.81 0.24 0.74
CA TYR A 139 -10.68 -0.03 -0.39
C TYR A 139 -12.08 -0.42 0.08
N LEU A 140 -13.04 -0.29 -0.83
CA LEU A 140 -14.46 -0.33 -0.49
C LEU A 140 -15.17 -1.55 -1.10
N ILE A 141 -16.13 -2.11 -0.37
CA ILE A 141 -17.05 -3.15 -0.81
C ILE A 141 -18.48 -2.76 -0.42
N TYR A 142 -19.41 -2.86 -1.36
CA TYR A 142 -20.84 -2.77 -1.03
C TYR A 142 -21.40 -4.14 -0.67
N GLY A 143 -21.92 -4.29 0.54
CA GLY A 143 -22.43 -5.56 1.09
C GLY A 143 -23.89 -5.89 0.73
N GLY A 144 -24.57 -5.07 -0.07
CA GLY A 144 -25.97 -5.26 -0.43
C GLY A 144 -27.00 -4.54 0.45
N VAL A 145 -26.54 -3.75 1.43
CA VAL A 145 -27.41 -2.95 2.32
C VAL A 145 -27.12 -1.47 2.09
N ASN A 146 -28.11 -0.70 1.59
CA ASN A 146 -27.91 0.68 1.16
C ASN A 146 -27.70 1.71 2.27
N THR A 147 -27.75 1.26 3.52
CA THR A 147 -27.38 2.03 4.72
C THR A 147 -26.02 1.60 5.28
N GLU A 148 -25.24 0.82 4.52
CA GLU A 148 -23.95 0.28 4.91
C GLU A 148 -22.87 0.45 3.84
N MET A 149 -21.61 0.56 4.27
CA MET A 149 -20.43 0.53 3.41
C MET A 149 -19.30 -0.20 4.14
N GLN A 150 -18.68 -1.20 3.51
CA GLN A 150 -17.54 -1.91 4.08
C GLN A 150 -16.23 -1.27 3.60
N VAL A 151 -15.35 -0.96 4.55
CA VAL A 151 -13.99 -0.47 4.31
C VAL A 151 -13.01 -1.55 4.77
N LEU A 152 -12.06 -1.90 3.92
CA LEU A 152 -11.00 -2.87 4.22
C LEU A 152 -9.62 -2.29 3.92
N TRP A 153 -8.61 -2.72 4.67
CA TRP A 153 -7.20 -2.40 4.43
C TRP A 153 -6.31 -3.51 5.00
N GLN A 154 -5.02 -3.47 4.72
CA GLN A 154 -4.07 -4.47 5.22
C GLN A 154 -2.80 -3.81 5.73
N ALA A 155 -2.48 -4.03 7.00
CA ALA A 155 -1.23 -3.65 7.61
C ALA A 155 -0.11 -4.64 7.25
N SER A 156 1.14 -4.23 7.49
CA SER A 156 2.29 -5.10 7.23
C SER A 156 2.56 -6.13 8.32
N GLU A 157 2.04 -5.89 9.52
CA GLU A 157 2.18 -6.69 10.72
C GLU A 157 0.91 -6.56 11.59
N THR A 158 0.80 -7.39 12.63
CA THR A 158 -0.28 -7.28 13.61
C THR A 158 -0.17 -5.95 14.33
N THR A 159 -1.17 -5.09 14.15
CA THR A 159 -1.24 -3.78 14.78
C THR A 159 -2.69 -3.41 15.09
N SER A 160 -2.88 -2.46 15.99
CA SER A 160 -4.18 -1.80 16.15
C SER A 160 -4.34 -0.75 15.04
N SER A 161 -5.57 -0.53 14.61
CA SER A 161 -5.87 0.49 13.60
C SER A 161 -7.15 1.25 13.97
N SER A 162 -7.47 2.34 13.29
CA SER A 162 -8.71 3.09 13.49
C SER A 162 -9.34 3.50 12.17
N ILE A 163 -10.64 3.73 12.21
CA ILE A 163 -11.40 4.40 11.15
C ILE A 163 -12.36 5.42 11.77
N GLU A 164 -12.49 6.56 11.11
CA GLU A 164 -13.48 7.59 11.40
C GLU A 164 -14.15 8.07 10.11
N TRP A 165 -15.38 8.58 10.22
CA TRP A 165 -16.15 9.00 9.06
C TRP A 165 -17.10 10.15 9.38
N GLY A 166 -17.46 10.91 8.34
CA GLY A 166 -18.34 12.07 8.46
C GLY A 166 -18.83 12.58 7.12
N LEU A 167 -19.63 13.64 7.14
CA LEU A 167 -20.08 14.34 5.92
C LEU A 167 -18.99 15.28 5.37
N ASP A 168 -17.98 15.57 6.18
CA ASP A 168 -16.86 16.45 5.85
C ASP A 168 -15.57 15.93 6.48
N THR A 169 -14.49 16.71 6.37
CA THR A 169 -13.16 16.36 6.87
C THR A 169 -13.01 16.48 8.38
N SER A 170 -14.08 16.77 9.13
CA SER A 170 -14.10 16.66 10.60
C SER A 170 -14.37 15.25 11.09
N TYR A 171 -14.84 14.35 10.22
CA TYR A 171 -15.13 12.94 10.52
C TYR A 171 -16.00 12.74 11.78
N SER A 172 -16.92 13.66 12.02
CA SER A 172 -17.65 13.79 13.29
C SER A 172 -18.79 12.79 13.51
N LEU A 173 -19.08 11.91 12.54
CA LEU A 173 -20.20 10.98 12.64
C LEU A 173 -19.83 9.67 13.35
N GLY A 174 -18.56 9.28 13.34
CA GLY A 174 -18.14 8.08 14.05
C GLY A 174 -16.64 7.86 14.04
N TYR A 175 -16.20 7.09 15.03
CA TYR A 175 -14.83 6.65 15.24
C TYR A 175 -14.86 5.23 15.80
N VAL A 176 -14.00 4.35 15.28
CA VAL A 176 -13.80 3.00 15.79
C VAL A 176 -12.32 2.65 15.77
N ALA A 177 -11.82 2.18 16.91
CA ALA A 177 -10.58 1.40 16.94
C ALA A 177 -10.89 -0.03 16.49
N THR A 178 -10.13 -0.51 15.52
CA THR A 178 -10.27 -1.84 14.91
C THR A 178 -9.13 -2.75 15.35
N SER A 179 -9.45 -4.04 15.43
CA SER A 179 -8.48 -5.12 15.56
C SER A 179 -8.31 -5.84 14.22
N GLU A 180 -7.31 -6.71 14.16
CA GLU A 180 -7.07 -7.57 13.00
C GLU A 180 -8.33 -8.40 12.64
N TYR A 181 -8.61 -8.46 11.36
CA TYR A 181 -9.63 -9.25 10.68
C TYR A 181 -8.91 -10.37 9.90
N GLY A 182 -9.33 -11.61 10.11
CA GLY A 182 -8.64 -12.76 9.51
C GLY A 182 -7.31 -13.08 10.21
N ILE A 183 -6.32 -13.53 9.43
CA ILE A 183 -5.02 -14.04 9.92
C ILE A 183 -3.80 -13.44 9.19
N ASP A 184 -4.02 -12.40 8.40
CA ASP A 184 -3.00 -11.80 7.53
C ASP A 184 -3.06 -10.27 7.59
N HIS A 185 -3.19 -9.76 8.81
CA HIS A 185 -3.06 -8.34 9.15
C HIS A 185 -4.06 -7.43 8.42
N GLN A 186 -5.19 -7.99 7.98
CA GLN A 186 -6.27 -7.20 7.41
C GLN A 186 -7.04 -6.52 8.52
N HIS A 187 -7.69 -5.42 8.18
CA HIS A 187 -8.72 -4.80 8.99
C HIS A 187 -9.94 -4.63 8.12
N SER A 188 -11.11 -4.74 8.73
CA SER A 188 -12.39 -4.56 8.06
C SER A 188 -13.36 -3.90 9.01
N TYR A 189 -14.08 -2.90 8.52
CA TYR A 189 -15.16 -2.28 9.26
C TYR A 189 -16.32 -1.94 8.34
N THR A 190 -17.53 -2.34 8.72
CA THR A 190 -18.76 -1.94 8.04
C THR A 190 -19.34 -0.73 8.73
N ILE A 191 -19.31 0.41 8.07
CA ILE A 191 -19.99 1.62 8.52
C ILE A 191 -21.49 1.40 8.30
N THR A 192 -22.28 1.52 9.37
CA THR A 192 -23.74 1.32 9.34
C THR A 192 -24.50 2.61 9.62
N GLY A 193 -25.80 2.63 9.32
CA GLY A 193 -26.67 3.79 9.63
C GLY A 193 -26.47 4.95 8.67
N LEU A 194 -25.94 4.69 7.48
CA LEU A 194 -25.79 5.66 6.41
C LEU A 194 -27.15 6.06 5.83
N THR A 195 -27.25 7.29 5.35
CA THR A 195 -28.40 7.76 4.58
C THR A 195 -28.17 7.40 3.11
N PRO A 196 -29.08 6.64 2.46
CA PRO A 196 -28.93 6.25 1.05
C PRO A 196 -28.69 7.46 0.13
N GLY A 197 -27.78 7.32 -0.83
CA GLY A 197 -27.40 8.38 -1.78
C GLY A 197 -26.63 9.56 -1.18
N THR A 198 -26.23 9.50 0.09
CA THR A 198 -25.46 10.57 0.74
C THR A 198 -23.97 10.33 0.60
N HIS A 199 -23.21 11.41 0.34
CA HIS A 199 -21.75 11.39 0.26
C HIS A 199 -21.12 11.44 1.67
N TYR A 200 -20.13 10.60 1.89
CA TYR A 200 -19.37 10.48 3.12
C TYR A 200 -17.88 10.54 2.83
N LYS A 201 -17.12 11.07 3.80
CA LYS A 201 -15.67 10.99 3.85
C LYS A 201 -15.27 10.09 5.00
N TYR A 202 -14.16 9.38 4.84
CA TYR A 202 -13.57 8.58 5.90
C TYR A 202 -12.06 8.77 5.95
N ARG A 203 -11.48 8.43 7.10
CA ARG A 203 -10.04 8.41 7.32
C ARG A 203 -9.66 7.19 8.14
N VAL A 204 -8.63 6.50 7.69
CA VAL A 204 -8.05 5.32 8.35
C VAL A 204 -6.71 5.72 8.95
N ASN A 205 -6.50 5.42 10.24
CA ASN A 205 -5.26 5.70 10.98
C ASN A 205 -4.77 7.14 10.88
N ASP A 206 -5.67 8.11 10.94
CA ASP A 206 -5.40 9.55 10.87
C ASP A 206 -4.73 10.08 9.58
N THR A 207 -4.33 9.21 8.65
CA THR A 207 -3.55 9.57 7.46
C THR A 207 -4.24 9.20 6.16
N GLU A 208 -4.85 8.02 6.07
CA GLU A 208 -5.38 7.50 4.80
C GLU A 208 -6.82 7.93 4.59
N THR A 209 -7.04 8.94 3.76
CA THR A 209 -8.38 9.48 3.48
C THR A 209 -9.01 8.87 2.24
N GLY A 210 -10.34 8.70 2.25
CA GLY A 210 -11.16 8.38 1.08
C GLY A 210 -12.57 8.93 1.22
N SER A 211 -13.42 8.64 0.24
CA SER A 211 -14.82 9.04 0.25
C SER A 211 -15.72 7.98 -0.39
N PHE A 212 -17.03 8.10 -0.26
CA PHE A 212 -17.97 7.27 -1.00
C PHE A 212 -19.37 7.89 -0.97
N THR A 213 -20.22 7.50 -1.90
CA THR A 213 -21.67 7.74 -1.79
C THR A 213 -22.34 6.45 -1.34
N ALA A 214 -23.16 6.50 -0.29
CA ALA A 214 -23.96 5.36 0.12
C ALA A 214 -24.91 4.95 -1.02
N ALA A 215 -25.19 3.65 -1.17
CA ALA A 215 -26.00 3.18 -2.29
C ALA A 215 -27.37 3.89 -2.33
N PRO A 216 -27.98 4.07 -3.52
CA PRO A 216 -29.24 4.79 -3.63
C PRO A 216 -30.37 4.15 -2.81
N ALA A 217 -31.37 4.96 -2.46
CA ALA A 217 -32.60 4.44 -1.87
C ALA A 217 -33.26 3.41 -2.81
N GLY A 218 -33.96 2.42 -2.27
CA GLY A 218 -34.69 1.44 -3.09
C GLY A 218 -35.80 2.06 -3.94
N SER A 219 -36.20 3.30 -3.67
CA SER A 219 -37.13 4.09 -4.47
C SER A 219 -36.47 4.93 -5.57
N ALA A 220 -35.14 4.91 -5.69
CA ALA A 220 -34.43 5.59 -6.77
C ALA A 220 -34.87 5.01 -8.12
N THR A 221 -34.98 5.86 -9.13
CA THR A 221 -35.47 5.48 -10.47
C THR A 221 -34.36 5.28 -11.50
N ASP A 222 -33.16 5.73 -11.16
CA ASP A 222 -31.97 5.71 -11.98
C ASP A 222 -30.74 5.45 -11.13
N VAL A 223 -29.70 4.96 -11.81
CA VAL A 223 -28.37 4.80 -11.25
C VAL A 223 -27.35 4.75 -12.39
N LYS A 224 -26.18 5.33 -12.13
CA LYS A 224 -24.97 5.23 -12.95
C LYS A 224 -23.98 4.35 -12.22
N PHE A 225 -23.20 3.55 -12.93
CA PHE A 225 -22.14 2.73 -12.36
C PHE A 225 -21.11 2.40 -13.45
N PHE A 226 -19.91 2.01 -13.02
CA PHE A 226 -18.86 1.53 -13.91
C PHE A 226 -18.91 0.01 -14.03
N ALA A 227 -18.47 -0.53 -15.16
CA ALA A 227 -18.10 -1.95 -15.23
C ALA A 227 -16.91 -2.13 -16.17
N TYR A 228 -15.93 -2.89 -15.71
CA TYR A 228 -14.65 -3.13 -16.38
C TYR A 228 -14.04 -4.44 -15.85
N GLY A 229 -12.92 -4.91 -16.40
CA GLY A 229 -12.27 -6.16 -15.96
C GLY A 229 -10.92 -6.34 -16.63
N ASP A 230 -10.35 -7.55 -16.54
CA ASP A 230 -9.08 -7.90 -17.19
C ASP A 230 -7.91 -6.95 -16.82
N THR A 231 -7.79 -6.61 -15.54
CA THR A 231 -6.79 -5.65 -15.03
C THR A 231 -5.40 -6.26 -14.78
N ARG A 232 -5.29 -7.58 -14.96
CA ARG A 232 -4.04 -8.36 -14.77
C ARG A 232 -2.86 -7.84 -15.61
N SER A 233 -1.66 -8.20 -15.18
CA SER A 233 -0.38 -8.11 -15.92
C SER A 233 0.19 -6.71 -16.21
N ASN A 234 -0.63 -5.66 -16.34
CA ASN A 234 -0.16 -4.30 -16.60
C ASN A 234 -0.87 -3.24 -15.73
N PRO A 235 -0.39 -2.99 -14.50
CA PRO A 235 -0.99 -1.97 -13.62
C PRO A 235 -0.92 -0.54 -14.21
N GLY A 236 -0.05 -0.27 -15.18
CA GLY A 236 -0.02 1.02 -15.87
C GLY A 236 -1.26 1.28 -16.74
N ASP A 237 -1.85 0.23 -17.31
CA ASP A 237 -3.10 0.36 -18.06
C ASP A 237 -4.29 0.52 -17.11
N HIS A 238 -4.31 -0.23 -15.99
CA HIS A 238 -5.31 -0.05 -14.95
C HIS A 238 -5.24 1.35 -14.32
N GLU A 239 -4.05 1.92 -14.14
CA GLU A 239 -3.88 3.32 -13.71
C GLU A 239 -4.54 4.32 -14.66
N THR A 240 -4.46 4.06 -15.96
CA THR A 240 -5.12 4.91 -16.96
C THR A 240 -6.65 4.81 -16.84
N VAL A 241 -7.18 3.58 -16.74
CA VAL A 241 -8.62 3.34 -16.54
C VAL A 241 -9.12 3.97 -15.24
N ALA A 242 -8.37 3.83 -14.15
CA ALA A 242 -8.68 4.46 -12.87
C ALA A 242 -8.70 5.99 -12.98
N GLY A 243 -7.76 6.58 -13.72
CA GLY A 243 -7.75 8.02 -13.99
C GLY A 243 -9.02 8.51 -14.70
N GLU A 244 -9.49 7.77 -15.70
CA GLU A 244 -10.73 8.08 -16.43
C GLU A 244 -11.97 7.92 -15.53
N ILE A 245 -12.01 6.90 -14.67
CA ILE A 245 -13.08 6.74 -13.66
C ILE A 245 -13.11 7.97 -12.74
N ILE A 246 -11.95 8.39 -12.24
CA ILE A 246 -11.82 9.58 -11.38
C ILE A 246 -12.29 10.83 -12.08
N GLN A 247 -11.84 11.05 -13.31
CA GLN A 247 -12.27 12.20 -14.11
C GLN A 247 -13.78 12.19 -14.33
N THR A 248 -14.36 11.01 -14.59
CA THR A 248 -15.79 10.84 -14.82
C THR A 248 -16.60 11.22 -13.59
N TYR A 249 -16.30 10.66 -12.41
CA TYR A 249 -17.07 11.01 -11.20
C TYR A 249 -16.74 12.40 -10.66
N THR A 250 -15.57 12.96 -10.98
CA THR A 250 -15.25 14.37 -10.65
C THR A 250 -16.08 15.33 -11.50
N THR A 251 -16.30 14.98 -12.77
CA THR A 251 -17.08 15.79 -13.71
C THR A 251 -18.58 15.64 -13.46
N ASP A 252 -19.02 14.42 -13.18
CA ASP A 252 -20.40 14.05 -12.90
C ASP A 252 -20.45 13.21 -11.61
N PRO A 253 -20.63 13.84 -10.43
CA PRO A 253 -20.64 13.16 -9.13
C PRO A 253 -21.66 12.04 -8.99
N GLU A 254 -22.68 11.96 -9.87
CA GLU A 254 -23.63 10.84 -9.87
C GLU A 254 -22.97 9.50 -10.28
N PHE A 255 -21.76 9.52 -10.83
CA PHE A 255 -20.95 8.32 -11.07
C PHE A 255 -20.16 7.85 -9.85
N GLN A 256 -20.08 8.61 -8.74
CA GLN A 256 -19.38 8.15 -7.54
C GLN A 256 -20.23 7.14 -6.76
N THR A 257 -20.48 5.97 -7.35
CA THR A 257 -21.44 4.97 -6.89
C THR A 257 -20.78 3.60 -6.67
N LEU A 258 -20.65 2.80 -7.72
CA LEU A 258 -20.21 1.40 -7.70
C LEU A 258 -19.43 1.12 -8.98
N ALA A 259 -18.42 0.27 -8.87
CA ALA A 259 -17.78 -0.37 -10.01
C ALA A 259 -17.97 -1.88 -9.98
N LEU A 260 -18.35 -2.46 -11.12
CA LEU A 260 -18.44 -3.89 -11.33
C LEU A 260 -17.17 -4.41 -12.02
N HIS A 261 -16.40 -5.25 -11.33
CA HIS A 261 -15.23 -5.89 -11.92
C HIS A 261 -15.58 -7.28 -12.46
N VAL A 262 -15.44 -7.50 -13.76
CA VAL A 262 -15.93 -8.69 -14.46
C VAL A 262 -14.93 -9.87 -14.48
N GLY A 263 -14.12 -9.99 -13.43
CA GLY A 263 -13.09 -11.03 -13.30
C GLY A 263 -11.72 -10.65 -13.88
N ASP A 264 -10.77 -11.57 -13.72
CA ASP A 264 -9.39 -11.45 -14.20
C ASP A 264 -8.67 -10.20 -13.68
N TRP A 265 -8.66 -10.11 -12.36
CA TRP A 265 -8.12 -9.03 -11.55
C TRP A 265 -6.60 -9.03 -11.54
N ILE A 266 -6.04 -10.24 -11.54
CA ILE A 266 -4.61 -10.50 -11.39
C ILE A 266 -4.19 -11.62 -12.34
N ASN A 267 -2.89 -11.77 -12.59
CA ASN A 267 -2.41 -12.82 -13.49
C ASN A 267 -2.43 -14.23 -12.86
N SER A 268 -2.27 -14.34 -11.54
CA SER A 268 -2.45 -15.58 -10.77
C SER A 268 -2.82 -15.26 -9.33
N ASP A 269 -3.66 -16.08 -8.70
CA ASP A 269 -4.19 -15.84 -7.34
C ASP A 269 -3.13 -15.99 -6.23
N THR A 270 -2.17 -15.07 -6.21
CA THR A 270 -1.05 -15.03 -5.26
C THR A 270 -0.95 -13.65 -4.61
N GLU A 271 -0.43 -13.59 -3.39
CA GLU A 271 -0.18 -12.31 -2.71
C GLU A 271 0.69 -11.35 -3.53
N GLY A 272 1.68 -11.88 -4.24
CA GLY A 272 2.57 -11.09 -5.09
C GLY A 272 1.82 -10.39 -6.21
N ASN A 273 0.95 -11.11 -6.94
CA ASN A 273 0.17 -10.52 -8.03
C ASN A 273 -0.90 -9.56 -7.50
N TRP A 274 -1.63 -9.92 -6.43
CA TRP A 274 -2.55 -8.99 -5.77
C TRP A 274 -1.87 -7.71 -5.31
N THR A 275 -0.61 -7.80 -4.86
CA THR A 275 0.18 -6.64 -4.49
C THR A 275 0.65 -5.81 -5.67
N GLY A 276 1.26 -6.45 -6.66
CA GLY A 276 1.91 -5.73 -7.75
C GLY A 276 0.95 -5.23 -8.82
N GLU A 277 -0.16 -5.93 -9.05
CA GLU A 277 -1.06 -5.66 -10.18
C GLU A 277 -2.32 -4.93 -9.72
N PHE A 278 -3.00 -5.43 -8.69
CA PHE A 278 -4.27 -4.86 -8.30
C PHE A 278 -4.17 -3.84 -7.16
N PHE A 279 -3.38 -4.10 -6.11
CA PHE A 279 -3.16 -3.19 -4.97
C PHE A 279 -1.77 -2.52 -4.95
N PRO A 280 -1.24 -1.98 -6.06
CA PRO A 280 0.02 -1.27 -6.00
C PRO A 280 -0.17 0.08 -5.31
N THR A 281 0.74 0.43 -4.41
CA THR A 281 0.69 1.69 -3.65
C THR A 281 1.35 2.86 -4.37
N ASN A 282 2.03 2.60 -5.49
CA ASN A 282 2.79 3.58 -6.27
C ASN A 282 2.02 4.15 -7.48
N TYR A 283 0.76 3.76 -7.67
CA TYR A 283 -0.13 4.23 -8.73
C TYR A 283 -1.26 5.06 -8.12
N ALA A 284 -1.21 6.37 -8.31
CA ALA A 284 -2.03 7.32 -7.56
C ALA A 284 -3.52 7.19 -7.89
N ASN A 285 -3.88 6.97 -9.16
CA ASN A 285 -5.26 6.84 -9.56
C ASN A 285 -5.85 5.51 -9.09
N ILE A 286 -5.14 4.38 -9.19
CA ILE A 286 -5.61 3.09 -8.65
C ILE A 286 -5.90 3.23 -7.16
N VAL A 287 -4.98 3.85 -6.40
CA VAL A 287 -5.14 4.08 -4.96
C VAL A 287 -6.37 4.94 -4.69
N GLN A 288 -6.53 6.07 -5.37
CA GLN A 288 -7.65 7.00 -5.14
C GLN A 288 -8.99 6.35 -5.52
N TYR A 289 -9.06 5.73 -6.70
CA TYR A 289 -10.27 5.06 -7.20
C TYR A 289 -10.80 4.03 -6.19
N LYS A 290 -9.93 3.16 -5.66
CA LYS A 290 -10.32 2.13 -4.69
C LYS A 290 -10.78 2.69 -3.37
N LYS A 291 -10.20 3.83 -2.96
CA LYS A 291 -10.62 4.57 -1.77
C LYS A 291 -11.96 5.27 -1.95
N ASP A 292 -12.39 5.52 -3.19
CA ASP A 292 -13.54 6.35 -3.51
C ASP A 292 -14.79 5.60 -4.02
N ILE A 293 -14.60 4.42 -4.61
CA ILE A 293 -15.66 3.64 -5.25
C ILE A 293 -15.66 2.20 -4.69
N PRO A 294 -16.78 1.71 -4.12
CA PRO A 294 -16.94 0.28 -3.84
C PRO A 294 -16.81 -0.53 -5.11
N ILE A 295 -16.05 -1.61 -5.03
CA ILE A 295 -15.88 -2.56 -6.13
C ILE A 295 -16.57 -3.85 -5.73
N ASN A 296 -17.47 -4.31 -6.60
CA ASN A 296 -18.06 -5.64 -6.51
C ASN A 296 -17.73 -6.40 -7.79
N GLY A 297 -17.49 -7.70 -7.72
CA GLY A 297 -17.15 -8.45 -8.93
C GLY A 297 -17.21 -9.95 -8.77
N CYS A 298 -16.81 -10.64 -9.84
CA CYS A 298 -16.69 -12.10 -9.90
C CYS A 298 -15.22 -12.51 -10.01
N ARG A 299 -14.97 -13.81 -9.90
CA ARG A 299 -13.72 -14.43 -10.32
C ARG A 299 -13.74 -14.66 -11.82
N GLY A 300 -12.63 -14.38 -12.48
CA GLY A 300 -12.29 -14.87 -13.81
C GLY A 300 -11.45 -16.15 -13.72
N ASN A 301 -10.89 -16.58 -14.84
CA ASN A 301 -10.09 -17.80 -14.89
C ASN A 301 -8.71 -17.64 -14.23
N HIS A 302 -8.20 -16.42 -14.05
CA HIS A 302 -6.90 -16.19 -13.42
C HIS A 302 -6.94 -16.20 -11.88
N GLU A 303 -8.11 -16.02 -11.27
CA GLU A 303 -8.29 -16.16 -9.82
C GLU A 303 -8.28 -17.63 -9.35
N GLY A 304 -8.33 -18.60 -10.28
CA GLY A 304 -8.25 -20.03 -9.96
C GLY A 304 -9.21 -20.46 -8.86
N GLY A 305 -8.68 -21.05 -7.79
CA GLY A 305 -9.45 -21.49 -6.61
C GLY A 305 -10.05 -20.34 -5.78
N GLY A 306 -9.55 -19.11 -5.94
CA GLY A 306 -10.03 -17.91 -5.27
C GLY A 306 -9.63 -17.81 -3.80
N SER A 307 -8.51 -18.41 -3.40
CA SER A 307 -8.05 -18.38 -2.00
C SER A 307 -7.65 -16.96 -1.59
N VAL A 308 -6.87 -16.27 -2.42
CA VAL A 308 -6.43 -14.90 -2.12
C VAL A 308 -7.52 -13.90 -2.54
N TYR A 309 -8.23 -14.18 -3.63
CA TYR A 309 -9.43 -13.44 -4.02
C TYR A 309 -10.45 -13.31 -2.87
N ASN A 310 -10.86 -14.42 -2.25
CA ASN A 310 -11.85 -14.41 -1.17
C ASN A 310 -11.34 -13.70 0.10
N LYS A 311 -10.02 -13.58 0.26
CA LYS A 311 -9.41 -12.81 1.35
C LYS A 311 -9.62 -11.31 1.16
N TYR A 312 -9.39 -10.79 -0.04
CA TYR A 312 -9.52 -9.35 -0.33
C TYR A 312 -10.94 -8.93 -0.69
N TYR A 313 -11.70 -9.81 -1.33
CA TYR A 313 -13.08 -9.55 -1.74
C TYR A 313 -14.02 -10.62 -1.18
N PRO A 314 -14.25 -10.61 0.16
CA PRO A 314 -15.06 -11.60 0.86
C PRO A 314 -16.57 -11.37 0.66
N TYR A 315 -17.04 -11.34 -0.60
CA TYR A 315 -18.46 -11.20 -0.90
C TYR A 315 -19.25 -12.38 -0.31
N PRO A 316 -20.55 -12.20 0.01
CA PRO A 316 -21.40 -13.25 0.57
C PRO A 316 -21.83 -14.26 -0.51
N TYR A 317 -20.86 -14.91 -1.16
CA TYR A 317 -21.11 -15.88 -2.22
C TYR A 317 -21.92 -17.06 -1.71
N VAL A 318 -22.95 -17.39 -2.47
CA VAL A 318 -23.69 -18.62 -2.35
C VAL A 318 -22.96 -19.69 -3.14
N SER A 319 -22.73 -20.84 -2.52
CA SER A 319 -21.99 -21.98 -3.09
C SER A 319 -20.58 -21.62 -3.61
N GLY A 320 -20.02 -20.47 -3.19
CA GLY A 320 -18.67 -20.01 -3.52
C GLY A 320 -18.50 -19.31 -4.88
N PHE A 321 -19.57 -19.05 -5.64
CA PHE A 321 -19.42 -18.51 -7.01
C PHE A 321 -20.32 -17.30 -7.31
N TYR A 322 -21.56 -17.31 -6.84
CA TYR A 322 -22.55 -16.31 -7.24
C TYR A 322 -23.13 -15.58 -6.03
N TRP A 323 -23.46 -14.31 -6.22
CA TRP A 323 -24.21 -13.53 -5.25
C TRP A 323 -24.97 -12.42 -5.99
N SER A 324 -25.95 -11.84 -5.33
CA SER A 324 -26.76 -10.78 -5.93
C SER A 324 -27.14 -9.74 -4.89
N PHE A 325 -27.40 -8.53 -5.35
CA PHE A 325 -27.77 -7.41 -4.48
C PHE A 325 -28.57 -6.37 -5.25
N ASP A 326 -29.32 -5.57 -4.50
CA ASP A 326 -29.99 -4.39 -5.03
C ASP A 326 -29.12 -3.16 -4.86
N TYR A 327 -29.09 -2.32 -5.89
CA TYR A 327 -28.39 -1.04 -5.90
C TYR A 327 -29.30 0.02 -6.53
N GLY A 328 -30.15 0.63 -5.71
CA GLY A 328 -31.23 1.51 -6.17
C GLY A 328 -32.23 0.74 -7.06
N PRO A 329 -32.48 1.17 -8.31
CA PRO A 329 -33.39 0.48 -9.23
C PRO A 329 -32.80 -0.78 -9.88
N ALA A 330 -31.50 -1.05 -9.70
CA ALA A 330 -30.82 -2.16 -10.35
C ALA A 330 -30.69 -3.38 -9.43
N HIS A 331 -31.17 -4.54 -9.90
CA HIS A 331 -30.83 -5.83 -9.30
C HIS A 331 -29.63 -6.42 -10.03
N ILE A 332 -28.50 -6.56 -9.32
CA ILE A 332 -27.23 -7.02 -9.88
C ILE A 332 -27.02 -8.48 -9.47
N VAL A 333 -26.68 -9.32 -10.45
CA VAL A 333 -26.35 -10.73 -10.24
C VAL A 333 -24.92 -10.97 -10.73
N ILE A 334 -24.07 -11.41 -9.82
CA ILE A 334 -22.68 -11.81 -10.08
C ILE A 334 -22.67 -13.33 -10.19
N LEU A 335 -22.11 -13.85 -11.29
CA LEU A 335 -22.11 -15.27 -11.65
C LEU A 335 -20.71 -15.84 -11.80
#